data_AF-A0A660UP98-F1
#
_entry.id   AF-A0A660UP98-F1
#
_cell.length_a   1.000
_cell.length_b   1.000
_cell.length_c   1.000
_cell.angle_alpha   90.00
_cell.angle_beta   90.00
_cell.angle_gamma   90.00
#
_symmetry.space_group_name_H-M   'P 1'
#
loop_
_entity.id
_entity.type
_entity.pdbx_description
1 polymer ?
#
loop_
_entity_poly.entity_id
_entity_poly.type
_entity_poly.pdbx_seq_one_letter_code
_entity_poly.pdbx_strand_id
1 'polypeptide(L)'
;MKKHEITRLVIIVSLVIFVIAGCQSGQPRTVGQAIDPVAASQPPQQKEDQEPAEPTEAAAAGPSAKVVMTKAAHDFGKIGPSSTHKADYEFKNEGEAALLVNRIQSTCGCSKPTLIKDGKRFSMPLKDPVSFEPGESGQVEVTFKSPARKGKVE
;
A
#
# COMPACT_ATOMS: atom_id res chain seq x y z
N MET A 1 16.92 -31.30 48.72
CA MET A 1 16.62 -30.00 48.05
C MET A 1 17.27 -28.90 48.87
N LYS A 2 18.22 -28.17 48.27
CA LYS A 2 19.13 -27.26 49.00
C LYS A 2 18.35 -25.99 49.39
N LYS A 3 18.35 -25.64 50.68
CA LYS A 3 17.53 -24.57 51.29
C LYS A 3 17.58 -23.22 50.54
N HIS A 4 18.67 -22.95 49.83
CA HIS A 4 18.89 -21.74 49.02
C HIS A 4 18.02 -21.68 47.75
N GLU A 5 17.64 -22.82 47.18
CA GLU A 5 16.77 -22.91 46.00
C GLU A 5 15.32 -22.56 46.37
N ILE A 6 14.88 -22.95 47.58
CA ILE A 6 13.55 -22.65 48.11
C ILE A 6 13.43 -21.16 48.45
N THR A 7 14.47 -20.55 49.04
CA THR A 7 14.48 -19.10 49.33
C THR A 7 14.42 -18.26 48.05
N ARG A 8 15.08 -18.69 46.97
CA ARG A 8 15.03 -18.00 45.68
C ARG A 8 13.65 -18.12 45.00
N LEU A 9 13.01 -19.29 45.10
CA LEU A 9 11.68 -19.50 44.55
C LEU A 9 10.60 -18.65 45.28
N VAL A 10 10.71 -18.51 46.61
CA VAL A 10 9.77 -17.70 47.42
C VAL A 10 9.92 -16.19 47.17
N ILE A 11 11.15 -15.70 46.96
CA ILE A 11 11.39 -14.27 46.65
C ILE A 11 10.87 -13.90 45.25
N ILE A 12 11.01 -14.79 44.26
CA ILE A 12 10.56 -14.55 42.89
C ILE A 12 9.01 -14.58 42.80
N VAL A 13 8.34 -15.47 43.55
CA VAL A 13 6.86 -15.52 43.59
C VAL A 13 6.25 -14.30 44.29
N SER A 14 6.94 -13.72 45.27
CA SER A 14 6.47 -12.52 45.99
C SER A 14 6.56 -11.22 45.16
N LEU A 15 7.51 -11.14 44.23
CA LEU A 15 7.74 -9.95 43.39
C LEU A 15 6.80 -9.84 42.17
N VAL A 16 6.10 -10.93 41.81
CA VAL A 16 5.19 -10.98 40.65
C VAL A 16 3.74 -10.62 41.02
N ILE A 17 3.38 -10.62 42.31
CA ILE A 17 2.00 -10.36 42.77
C ILE A 17 1.68 -8.86 42.92
N PHE A 18 2.68 -7.96 42.90
CA PHE A 18 2.50 -6.53 43.18
C PHE A 18 2.27 -5.63 41.94
N VAL A 19 2.11 -6.18 40.72
CA VAL A 19 2.10 -5.40 39.46
C VAL A 19 0.75 -5.48 38.69
N ILE A 20 -0.39 -5.65 39.38
CA ILE A 20 -1.72 -5.69 38.70
C ILE A 20 -2.81 -4.82 39.35
N ALA A 21 -2.47 -3.65 39.91
CA ALA A 21 -3.49 -2.70 40.36
C ALA A 21 -3.06 -1.24 40.11
N GLY A 22 -3.14 -0.79 38.86
CA GLY A 22 -2.85 0.60 38.47
C GLY A 22 -3.66 1.07 37.26
N CYS A 23 -4.81 1.71 37.53
CA CYS A 23 -5.58 2.69 36.75
C CYS A 23 -5.89 2.48 35.25
N GLN A 24 -7.19 2.38 34.93
CA GLN A 24 -7.88 3.41 34.13
C GLN A 24 -9.41 3.29 34.26
N SER A 25 -9.99 4.13 35.09
CA SER A 25 -11.41 4.48 35.06
C SER A 25 -11.60 5.64 34.06
N GLY A 26 -11.94 5.30 32.82
CA GLY A 26 -12.35 6.26 31.80
C GLY A 26 -13.71 5.86 31.23
N GLN A 27 -14.78 6.54 31.66
CA GLN A 27 -16.11 6.39 31.06
C GLN A 27 -16.14 7.03 29.66
N PRO A 28 -16.60 6.30 28.62
CA PRO A 28 -17.04 6.94 27.39
C PRO A 28 -18.48 7.45 27.53
N ARG A 29 -18.64 8.67 27.04
CA ARG A 29 -19.80 9.55 27.10
C ARG A 29 -21.02 8.94 26.40
N THR A 30 -22.16 9.16 27.03
CA THR A 30 -23.52 9.13 26.50
C THR A 30 -23.59 9.75 25.09
N VAL A 31 -23.94 8.95 24.08
CA VAL A 31 -24.39 9.48 22.78
C VAL A 31 -25.90 9.65 22.88
N GLY A 32 -26.31 10.87 23.22
CA GLY A 32 -27.69 11.31 23.16
C GLY A 32 -28.15 11.39 21.70
N GLN A 33 -29.29 10.79 21.47
CA GLN A 33 -30.10 10.84 20.27
C GLN A 33 -30.76 12.24 20.20
N ALA A 34 -30.57 12.96 19.10
CA ALA A 34 -31.44 14.05 18.67
C ALA A 34 -31.40 14.14 17.15
N ILE A 35 -32.43 13.55 16.54
CA ILE A 35 -32.85 13.73 15.16
C ILE A 35 -33.82 14.92 15.17
N ASP A 36 -33.49 15.99 14.45
CA ASP A 36 -34.47 17.00 14.04
C ASP A 36 -34.41 17.18 12.51
N PRO A 37 -35.58 17.26 11.84
CA PRO A 37 -35.71 17.26 10.38
C PRO A 37 -35.76 18.68 9.82
N VAL A 38 -35.22 18.89 8.61
CA VAL A 38 -35.46 20.03 7.70
C VAL A 38 -34.45 19.88 6.55
N ALA A 39 -34.72 20.15 5.29
CA ALA A 39 -35.94 20.33 4.52
C ALA A 39 -35.51 20.07 3.07
N ALA A 40 -36.47 19.64 2.26
CA ALA A 40 -36.30 19.46 0.83
C ALA A 40 -35.80 20.74 0.14
N SER A 41 -34.77 20.60 -0.71
CA SER A 41 -34.50 21.47 -1.85
C SER A 41 -33.51 20.80 -2.81
N GLN A 42 -34.02 20.27 -3.91
CA GLN A 42 -33.32 20.07 -5.18
C GLN A 42 -34.06 20.93 -6.22
N PRO A 43 -33.48 21.30 -7.38
CA PRO A 43 -32.07 21.42 -7.78
C PRO A 43 -31.81 22.76 -8.54
N PRO A 44 -30.60 22.96 -9.11
CA PRO A 44 -30.59 23.03 -10.58
C PRO A 44 -29.51 22.18 -11.23
N GLN A 45 -29.84 21.72 -12.44
CA GLN A 45 -29.02 20.89 -13.32
C GLN A 45 -27.91 21.68 -14.04
N GLN A 46 -26.76 21.05 -14.25
CA GLN A 46 -25.81 21.25 -15.36
C GLN A 46 -25.26 19.84 -15.68
N LYS A 47 -25.67 19.11 -16.72
CA LYS A 47 -25.37 19.19 -18.16
C LYS A 47 -23.87 19.11 -18.50
N GLU A 48 -23.49 17.91 -18.96
CA GLU A 48 -22.46 17.49 -19.95
C GLU A 48 -21.03 18.08 -19.94
N ASP A 49 -20.12 17.19 -20.35
CA ASP A 49 -18.73 17.40 -20.77
C ASP A 49 -17.67 17.56 -19.67
N GLN A 50 -17.34 16.45 -19.02
CA GLN A 50 -15.95 16.23 -18.59
C GLN A 50 -15.30 15.25 -19.56
N GLU A 51 -14.83 15.84 -20.66
CA GLU A 51 -13.61 15.45 -21.38
C GLU A 51 -12.59 14.89 -20.37
N PRO A 52 -11.95 13.73 -20.64
CA PRO A 52 -10.89 13.24 -19.79
C PRO A 52 -9.89 14.36 -19.55
N ALA A 53 -9.69 14.73 -18.29
CA ALA A 53 -8.63 15.65 -17.91
C ALA A 53 -7.30 15.00 -18.32
N GLU A 54 -6.85 15.34 -19.53
CA GLU A 54 -5.46 15.22 -19.93
C GLU A 54 -4.66 15.91 -18.82
N PRO A 55 -3.66 15.24 -18.21
CA PRO A 55 -2.75 15.94 -17.34
C PRO A 55 -2.04 16.97 -18.22
N THR A 56 -2.42 18.24 -18.08
CA THR A 56 -1.71 19.37 -18.65
C THR A 56 -0.31 19.35 -18.06
N GLU A 57 0.60 18.75 -18.82
CA GLU A 57 2.03 18.74 -18.56
C GLU A 57 2.53 20.16 -18.80
N ALA A 58 2.63 20.94 -17.72
CA ALA A 58 3.32 22.22 -17.75
C ALA A 58 4.79 21.93 -18.06
N ALA A 59 5.18 22.21 -19.31
CA ALA A 59 6.51 22.01 -19.84
C ALA A 59 7.57 22.70 -18.97
N ALA A 60 8.32 21.89 -18.22
CA ALA A 60 9.66 22.27 -17.81
C ALA A 60 10.55 22.17 -19.06
N ALA A 61 10.96 23.31 -19.61
CA ALA A 61 11.88 23.38 -20.75
C ALA A 61 13.29 22.96 -20.29
N GLY A 62 13.54 21.66 -20.25
CA GLY A 62 14.81 21.01 -19.95
C GLY A 62 14.66 19.49 -20.10
N PRO A 63 15.76 18.74 -20.24
CA PRO A 63 15.68 17.29 -20.42
C PRO A 63 14.95 16.65 -19.24
N SER A 64 13.87 15.92 -19.54
CA SER A 64 13.00 15.29 -18.55
C SER A 64 12.99 13.77 -18.72
N ALA A 65 12.75 13.03 -17.63
CA ALA A 65 12.56 11.58 -17.70
C ALA A 65 11.10 11.29 -18.07
N LYS A 66 10.87 10.31 -18.95
CA LYS A 66 9.52 9.92 -19.40
C LYS A 66 9.37 8.42 -19.34
N VAL A 67 8.45 7.93 -18.52
CA VAL A 67 8.17 6.49 -18.38
C VAL A 67 7.06 6.11 -19.35
N VAL A 68 7.31 5.10 -20.18
CA VAL A 68 6.29 4.49 -21.04
C VAL A 68 6.16 3.02 -20.70
N MET A 69 4.93 2.56 -20.49
CA MET A 69 4.61 1.16 -20.18
C MET A 69 3.99 0.48 -21.39
N THR A 70 4.35 -0.78 -21.63
CA THR A 70 3.76 -1.57 -22.73
C THR A 70 2.31 -1.95 -22.46
N LYS A 71 1.96 -2.17 -21.18
CA LYS A 71 0.62 -2.59 -20.75
C LYS A 71 0.31 -1.98 -19.39
N ALA A 72 -0.87 -1.38 -19.23
CA ALA A 72 -1.27 -0.73 -17.99
C ALA A 72 -2.17 -1.61 -17.09
N ALA A 73 -2.79 -2.65 -17.65
CA ALA A 73 -3.78 -3.47 -16.96
C ALA A 73 -3.51 -4.95 -17.17
N HIS A 74 -3.66 -5.75 -16.12
CA HIS A 74 -3.60 -7.21 -16.19
C HIS A 74 -4.86 -7.78 -15.53
N ASP A 75 -5.56 -8.65 -16.25
CA ASP A 75 -6.69 -9.41 -15.73
C ASP A 75 -6.25 -10.84 -15.40
N PHE A 76 -6.34 -11.22 -14.13
CA PHE A 76 -6.05 -12.58 -13.67
C PHE A 76 -7.21 -13.56 -13.91
N GLY A 77 -8.37 -13.06 -14.34
CA GLY A 77 -9.61 -13.80 -14.49
C GLY A 77 -10.13 -14.31 -13.14
N LYS A 78 -10.71 -15.50 -13.15
CA LYS A 78 -11.25 -16.14 -11.95
C LYS A 78 -10.13 -16.79 -11.14
N ILE A 79 -9.84 -16.21 -9.99
CA ILE A 79 -8.82 -16.70 -9.05
C ILE A 79 -9.43 -17.22 -7.76
N GLY A 80 -8.78 -18.22 -7.16
CA GLY A 80 -9.22 -18.80 -5.88
C GLY A 80 -8.87 -17.91 -4.67
N PRO A 81 -9.46 -18.19 -3.49
CA PRO A 81 -9.03 -17.56 -2.24
C PRO A 81 -7.62 -18.00 -1.85
N SER A 82 -6.88 -17.12 -1.17
CA SER A 82 -5.51 -17.38 -0.70
C SER A 82 -4.52 -17.82 -1.80
N SER A 83 -4.78 -17.45 -3.06
CA SER A 83 -3.92 -17.74 -4.19
C SER A 83 -2.89 -16.62 -4.42
N THR A 84 -1.80 -16.96 -5.10
CA THR A 84 -0.76 -16.00 -5.50
C THR A 84 -0.64 -16.00 -7.00
N HIS A 85 -0.69 -14.82 -7.60
CA HIS A 85 -0.57 -14.60 -9.04
C HIS A 85 0.52 -13.56 -9.31
N LYS A 86 1.11 -13.61 -10.50
CA LYS A 86 2.17 -12.68 -10.92
C LYS A 86 1.78 -12.04 -12.24
N ALA A 87 2.10 -10.76 -12.37
CA ALA A 87 1.98 -10.01 -13.60
C ALA A 87 3.27 -9.20 -13.80
N ASP A 88 3.81 -9.26 -15.00
CA ASP A 88 5.01 -8.53 -15.39
C ASP A 88 4.64 -7.33 -16.24
N TYR A 89 5.22 -6.19 -15.90
CA TYR A 89 5.03 -4.92 -16.61
C TYR A 89 6.36 -4.40 -17.09
N GLU A 90 6.53 -4.32 -18.40
CA GLU A 90 7.70 -3.71 -19.00
C GLU A 90 7.47 -2.20 -19.15
N PHE A 91 8.50 -1.44 -18.83
CA PHE A 91 8.53 -0.01 -19.04
C PHE A 91 9.87 0.41 -19.63
N LYS A 92 9.87 1.57 -20.29
CA LYS A 92 11.05 2.19 -20.89
C LYS A 92 11.13 3.66 -20.50
N ASN A 93 12.35 4.14 -20.25
CA ASN A 93 12.61 5.56 -20.20
C ASN A 93 12.74 6.10 -21.64
N GLU A 94 11.72 6.80 -22.11
CA GLU A 94 11.74 7.50 -23.41
C GLU A 94 12.02 8.99 -23.27
N GLY A 95 12.46 9.42 -22.08
CA GLY A 95 12.83 10.80 -21.82
C GLY A 95 14.23 11.12 -22.31
N GLU A 96 14.62 12.37 -22.10
CA GLU A 96 15.95 12.90 -22.41
C GLU A 96 16.85 12.95 -21.17
N ALA A 97 16.31 12.67 -19.99
CA ALA A 97 17.04 12.57 -18.73
C ALA A 97 16.90 11.18 -18.08
N ALA A 98 17.83 10.86 -17.17
CA ALA A 98 17.79 9.64 -16.39
C ALA A 98 16.55 9.56 -15.48
N LEU A 99 15.86 8.43 -15.50
CA LEU A 99 14.73 8.11 -14.64
C LEU A 99 15.23 7.50 -13.33
N LEU A 100 15.08 8.22 -12.22
CA LEU A 100 15.38 7.70 -10.89
C LEU A 100 14.13 7.09 -10.25
N VAL A 101 14.09 5.75 -10.17
CA VAL A 101 13.01 5.04 -9.47
C VAL A 101 13.34 4.97 -7.98
N ASN A 102 12.63 5.79 -7.20
CA ASN A 102 12.81 5.87 -5.74
C ASN A 102 11.86 4.92 -4.98
N ARG A 103 10.65 4.73 -5.49
CA ARG A 103 9.59 3.95 -4.83
C ARG A 103 8.57 3.46 -5.84
N ILE A 104 8.09 2.24 -5.65
CA ILE A 104 6.87 1.73 -6.29
C ILE A 104 5.88 1.40 -5.17
N GLN A 105 4.69 1.97 -5.24
CA GLN A 105 3.68 1.88 -4.19
C GLN A 105 2.41 1.20 -4.72
N SER A 106 1.90 0.24 -3.96
CA SER A 106 0.54 -0.28 -4.13
C SER A 106 -0.42 0.41 -3.17
N THR A 107 -1.69 0.51 -3.57
CA THR A 107 -2.75 1.16 -2.79
C THR A 107 -3.24 0.30 -1.64
N CYS A 108 -3.43 -1.00 -1.88
CA CYS A 108 -4.10 -1.92 -0.95
C CYS A 108 -3.19 -3.01 -0.35
N GLY A 109 -1.88 -2.99 -0.60
CA GLY A 109 -0.91 -3.92 -0.01
C GLY A 109 -0.98 -5.39 -0.48
N CYS A 110 -2.08 -5.81 -1.12
CA CYS A 110 -2.22 -7.14 -1.73
C CYS A 110 -1.29 -7.36 -2.93
N SER A 111 -0.88 -6.26 -3.58
CA SER A 111 0.09 -6.26 -4.68
C SER A 111 1.47 -5.88 -4.15
N LYS A 112 2.43 -6.80 -4.28
CA LYS A 112 3.84 -6.60 -3.95
C LYS A 112 4.66 -6.41 -5.22
N PRO A 113 5.10 -5.19 -5.54
CA PRO A 113 5.95 -4.93 -6.69
C PRO A 113 7.42 -5.31 -6.39
N THR A 114 8.09 -5.88 -7.37
CA THR A 114 9.53 -6.10 -7.44
C THR A 114 10.04 -5.47 -8.72
N LEU A 115 10.98 -4.54 -8.62
CA LEU A 115 11.63 -3.95 -9.78
C LEU A 115 12.75 -4.87 -10.26
N ILE A 116 12.92 -4.99 -11.57
CA ILE A 116 13.94 -5.81 -12.20
C ILE A 116 14.69 -4.94 -13.21
N LYS A 117 16.00 -4.85 -13.05
CA LYS A 117 16.93 -4.20 -13.99
C LYS A 117 18.13 -5.12 -14.18
N ASP A 118 18.45 -5.46 -15.43
CA ASP A 118 19.60 -6.29 -15.80
C ASP A 118 19.70 -7.61 -15.00
N GLY A 119 18.56 -8.26 -14.78
CA GLY A 119 18.45 -9.50 -13.98
C GLY A 119 18.56 -9.31 -12.46
N LYS A 120 18.86 -8.10 -11.96
CA LYS A 120 18.84 -7.77 -10.54
C LYS A 120 17.41 -7.46 -10.10
N ARG A 121 16.99 -8.10 -9.01
CA ARG A 121 15.67 -7.91 -8.40
C ARG A 121 15.77 -6.98 -7.20
N PHE A 122 15.00 -5.91 -7.22
CA PHE A 122 14.90 -4.91 -6.17
C PHE A 122 13.51 -5.00 -5.53
N SER A 123 13.46 -5.57 -4.33
CA SER A 123 12.22 -5.64 -3.55
C SER A 123 11.90 -4.28 -2.94
N MET A 124 10.61 -3.95 -2.85
CA MET A 124 10.17 -2.76 -2.12
C MET A 124 10.16 -3.00 -0.59
N PRO A 125 10.52 -2.00 0.23
CA PRO A 125 11.03 -0.67 -0.16
C PRO A 125 12.47 -0.73 -0.70
N LEU A 126 12.78 0.15 -1.66
CA LEU A 126 14.13 0.30 -2.21
C LEU A 126 15.09 0.85 -1.15
N LYS A 127 16.31 0.29 -1.10
CA LYS A 127 17.39 0.80 -0.25
C LYS A 127 18.00 2.07 -0.85
N ASP A 128 18.25 2.02 -2.16
CA ASP A 128 18.86 3.10 -2.94
C ASP A 128 18.03 3.28 -4.23
N PRO A 129 17.92 4.52 -4.76
CA PRO A 129 17.28 4.77 -6.04
C PRO A 129 17.91 3.95 -7.18
N VAL A 130 17.09 3.45 -8.09
CA VAL A 130 17.56 2.76 -9.30
C VAL A 130 17.43 3.71 -10.49
N SER A 131 18.56 4.04 -11.12
CA SER A 131 18.60 4.88 -12.33
C SER A 131 18.33 4.06 -13.59
N PHE A 132 17.58 4.62 -14.52
CA PHE A 132 17.41 4.14 -15.89
C PHE A 132 17.76 5.28 -16.85
N GLU A 133 18.83 5.13 -17.62
CA GLU A 133 19.25 6.11 -18.62
C GLU A 133 18.23 6.24 -19.76
N PRO A 134 18.26 7.33 -20.55
CA PRO A 134 17.44 7.45 -21.75
C PRO A 134 17.56 6.22 -22.66
N GLY A 135 16.42 5.59 -22.96
CA GLY A 135 16.32 4.39 -23.77
C GLY A 135 16.40 3.07 -22.99
N GLU A 136 16.79 3.07 -21.71
CA GLU A 136 16.83 1.86 -20.89
C GLU A 136 15.42 1.40 -20.51
N SER A 137 15.27 0.07 -20.44
CA SER A 137 14.04 -0.59 -20.03
C SER A 137 14.20 -1.26 -18.67
N GLY A 138 13.08 -1.36 -17.96
CA GLY A 138 12.97 -2.12 -16.72
C GLY A 138 11.70 -2.96 -16.73
N GLN A 139 11.64 -3.91 -15.81
CA GLN A 139 10.46 -4.73 -15.60
C GLN A 139 9.99 -4.59 -14.15
N VAL A 140 8.69 -4.47 -13.95
CA VAL A 140 8.06 -4.53 -12.62
C VAL A 140 7.25 -5.81 -12.55
N GLU A 141 7.73 -6.78 -11.79
CA GLU A 141 6.97 -7.99 -11.43
C GLU A 141 6.07 -7.64 -10.25
N VAL A 142 4.75 -7.73 -10.43
CA VAL A 142 3.77 -7.55 -9.38
C VAL A 142 3.27 -8.92 -8.93
N THR A 143 3.57 -9.27 -7.69
CA THR A 143 2.97 -10.45 -7.04
C THR A 143 1.68 -10.02 -6.34
N PHE A 144 0.54 -10.50 -6.83
CA PHE A 144 -0.77 -10.32 -6.22
C PHE A 144 -1.12 -11.50 -5.32
N LYS A 145 -1.52 -11.23 -4.08
CA LYS A 145 -2.06 -12.23 -3.15
C LYS A 145 -3.54 -11.99 -2.93
N SER A 146 -4.38 -12.96 -3.29
CA SER A 146 -5.81 -12.88 -3.05
C SER A 146 -6.12 -13.07 -1.56
N PRO A 147 -7.13 -12.36 -1.02
CA PRO A 147 -7.56 -12.57 0.36
C PRO A 147 -8.17 -13.96 0.54
N ALA A 148 -8.20 -14.44 1.80
CA ALA A 148 -8.81 -15.73 2.13
C ALA A 148 -10.35 -15.73 1.94
N ARG A 149 -10.97 -14.55 1.96
CA ARG A 149 -12.41 -14.37 1.82
C ARG A 149 -12.75 -14.25 0.34
N LYS A 150 -13.76 -14.99 -0.11
CA LYS A 150 -14.29 -14.84 -1.48
C LYS A 150 -15.02 -13.50 -1.59
N GLY A 151 -14.66 -12.71 -2.59
CA GLY A 151 -15.43 -11.54 -3.03
C GLY A 151 -16.54 -11.94 -4.00
N LYS A 152 -17.53 -11.06 -4.20
CA LYS A 152 -18.51 -11.20 -5.27
C LYS A 152 -17.79 -10.93 -6.60
N VAL A 153 -17.81 -11.89 -7.53
CA VAL A 153 -17.38 -11.68 -8.91
C VAL A 153 -18.63 -11.22 -9.65
N GLU A 154 -18.70 -9.94 -9.97
CA GLU A 154 -19.76 -9.37 -10.82
C GLU A 154 -19.40 -9.50 -12.29
#